data_AF-A0A5B9CUE5-F1
#
_entry.id   AF-A0A5B9CUE5-F1
#
_cell.length_a   1.000
_cell.length_b   1.000
_cell.length_c   1.000
_cell.angle_alpha   90.00
_cell.angle_beta   90.00
_cell.angle_gamma   90.00
#
_symmetry.space_group_name_H-M   'P 1'
#
loop_
_entity.id
_entity.type
_entity.pdbx_description
1 polymer ?
#
loop_
_entity_poly.entity_id
_entity_poly.type
_entity_poly.pdbx_seq_one_letter_code
_entity_poly.pdbx_strand_id
1 'polypeptide(L)'
;MNKIIIPALLLCTGLMAAGCEKTYSVAEFKKDKKLMEEWGARCGFSGTSKNCENLRVAGLELQKEYEAKAEERSRKAAEERKKSMDELMAKEKARHEKSEAEFKAKQRAKAEREAEERAKKQQDNH
;
A
#
# COMPACT_ATOMS: atom_id res chain seq x y z
N MET A 1 -33.23 -39.04 54.72
CA MET A 1 -32.06 -38.63 53.92
C MET A 1 -32.59 -38.34 52.52
N ASN A 2 -32.62 -37.07 52.09
CA ASN A 2 -33.07 -36.61 50.75
C ASN A 2 -33.04 -35.07 50.64
N LYS A 3 -32.90 -34.35 51.78
CA LYS A 3 -32.93 -32.88 51.83
C LYS A 3 -31.66 -32.19 51.29
N ILE A 4 -30.56 -32.93 51.13
CA ILE A 4 -29.26 -32.40 50.65
C ILE A 4 -29.07 -32.60 49.13
N ILE A 5 -29.80 -33.54 48.52
CA ILE A 5 -29.63 -33.89 47.10
C ILE A 5 -30.14 -32.77 46.18
N ILE A 6 -31.25 -32.14 46.55
CA ILE A 6 -31.89 -31.07 45.77
C ILE A 6 -31.01 -29.80 45.67
N PRO A 7 -30.45 -29.24 46.76
CA PRO A 7 -29.57 -28.08 46.65
C PRO A 7 -28.24 -28.40 45.94
N ALA A 8 -27.72 -29.63 46.06
CA ALA A 8 -26.51 -30.05 45.35
C ALA A 8 -26.73 -30.11 43.83
N LEU A 9 -27.88 -30.62 43.37
CA LEU A 9 -28.25 -30.66 41.96
C LEU A 9 -28.43 -29.25 41.36
N LEU A 10 -29.01 -28.30 42.10
CA LEU A 10 -29.18 -26.91 41.67
C LEU A 10 -27.84 -26.15 41.57
N LEU A 11 -26.88 -26.46 42.45
CA LEU A 11 -25.52 -25.91 42.37
C LEU A 11 -24.76 -26.45 41.16
N CYS A 12 -24.97 -27.70 40.77
CA CYS A 12 -24.35 -28.29 39.58
C CYS A 12 -24.87 -27.66 38.27
N THR A 13 -26.16 -27.35 38.16
CA THR A 13 -26.70 -26.63 36.99
C THR A 13 -26.24 -25.17 36.94
N GLY A 14 -26.05 -24.51 38.09
CA GLY A 14 -25.48 -23.16 38.17
C GLY A 14 -23.99 -23.09 37.80
N LEU A 15 -23.19 -24.10 38.18
CA LEU A 15 -21.76 -24.17 37.82
C LEU A 15 -21.55 -24.38 36.31
N MET A 16 -22.44 -25.11 35.63
CA MET A 16 -22.35 -25.33 34.18
C MET A 16 -22.57 -24.04 33.39
N ALA A 17 -23.36 -23.10 33.91
CA ALA A 17 -23.55 -21.79 33.28
C ALA A 17 -22.32 -20.87 33.45
N ALA A 18 -21.56 -21.02 34.53
CA ALA A 18 -20.33 -20.25 34.78
C ALA A 18 -19.11 -20.74 33.96
N GLY A 19 -19.23 -21.88 33.26
CA GLY A 19 -18.19 -22.43 32.37
C GLY A 19 -18.45 -22.21 30.87
N CYS A 20 -19.60 -21.65 30.48
CA CYS A 20 -19.89 -21.34 29.08
C CYS A 20 -19.24 -20.02 28.68
N GLU A 21 -17.96 -20.08 28.31
CA GLU A 21 -17.30 -18.95 27.65
C GLU A 21 -18.09 -18.55 26.41
N LYS A 22 -18.46 -17.26 26.33
CA LYS A 22 -19.12 -16.71 25.15
C LYS A 22 -18.30 -17.06 23.91
N THR A 23 -18.94 -17.71 22.94
CA THR A 23 -18.32 -17.91 21.62
C THR A 23 -18.48 -16.62 20.82
N TYR A 24 -17.36 -15.96 20.54
CA TYR A 24 -17.30 -14.75 19.72
C TYR A 24 -17.20 -15.13 18.25
N SER A 25 -17.95 -14.43 17.41
CA SER A 25 -17.89 -14.58 15.96
C SER A 25 -16.63 -13.96 15.37
N VAL A 26 -16.26 -14.39 14.16
CA VAL A 26 -15.19 -13.76 13.36
C VAL A 26 -15.44 -12.26 13.20
N ALA A 27 -16.68 -11.85 12.92
CA ALA A 27 -17.03 -10.45 12.73
C ALA A 27 -16.89 -9.60 14.01
N GLU A 28 -17.15 -10.16 15.19
CA GLU A 28 -16.90 -9.49 16.47
C GLU A 28 -15.40 -9.27 16.68
N PHE A 29 -14.57 -10.29 16.44
CA PHE A 29 -13.11 -10.16 16.53
C PHE A 29 -12.55 -9.11 15.56
N LYS A 30 -13.02 -9.06 14.31
CA LYS A 30 -12.54 -8.08 13.32
C LYS A 30 -12.85 -6.63 13.70
N LYS A 31 -13.92 -6.39 14.47
CA LYS A 31 -14.37 -5.04 14.88
C LYS A 31 -13.74 -4.58 16.18
N ASP A 32 -13.48 -5.49 17.10
CA ASP A 32 -12.97 -5.17 18.44
C ASP A 32 -11.50 -5.59 18.59
N LYS A 33 -10.62 -4.59 18.47
CA LYS A 33 -9.18 -4.77 18.63
C LYS A 33 -8.79 -5.27 20.03
N LYS A 34 -9.48 -4.79 21.07
CA LYS A 34 -9.16 -5.17 22.45
C LYS A 34 -9.53 -6.63 22.69
N LEU A 35 -10.68 -7.06 22.18
CA LEU A 35 -11.10 -8.46 22.21
C LEU A 35 -10.09 -9.37 21.47
N MET A 36 -9.62 -8.93 20.30
CA MET A 36 -8.61 -9.66 19.52
C MET A 36 -7.28 -9.78 20.27
N GLU A 37 -6.82 -8.73 20.93
CA GLU A 37 -5.58 -8.74 21.74
C GLU A 37 -5.71 -9.64 22.97
N GLU A 38 -6.81 -9.53 23.71
CA GLU A 38 -7.08 -10.34 24.90
C GLU A 38 -7.13 -11.83 24.56
N TRP A 39 -7.91 -12.19 23.54
CA TRP A 39 -7.98 -13.58 23.09
C TRP A 39 -6.70 -14.03 22.40
N GLY A 40 -5.95 -13.13 21.77
CA GLY A 40 -4.61 -13.41 21.24
C GLY A 40 -3.66 -13.87 22.34
N ALA A 41 -3.60 -13.14 23.44
CA ALA A 41 -2.80 -13.52 24.61
C ALA A 41 -3.29 -14.83 25.24
N ARG A 42 -4.61 -15.02 25.29
CA ARG A 42 -5.23 -16.21 25.89
C ARG A 42 -5.06 -17.48 25.06
N CYS A 43 -5.17 -17.37 23.75
CA CYS A 43 -5.01 -18.48 22.82
C CYS A 43 -3.55 -18.85 22.61
N GLY A 44 -2.63 -17.87 22.68
CA GLY A 44 -1.23 -18.10 22.36
C GLY A 44 -1.06 -18.78 20.99
N PHE A 45 -0.03 -19.62 20.86
CA PHE A 45 0.19 -20.38 19.63
C PHE A 45 -0.71 -21.62 19.52
N SER A 46 -0.95 -22.31 20.64
CA SER A 46 -1.54 -23.66 20.66
C SER A 46 -3.00 -23.72 21.13
N GLY A 47 -3.67 -22.59 21.39
CA GLY A 47 -5.07 -22.60 21.85
C GLY A 47 -6.01 -23.19 20.81
N THR A 48 -6.85 -24.14 21.21
CA THR A 48 -7.75 -24.91 20.32
C THR A 48 -9.23 -24.62 20.55
N SER A 49 -9.58 -23.67 21.42
CA SER A 49 -10.99 -23.32 21.64
C SER A 49 -11.62 -22.74 20.37
N LYS A 50 -12.95 -22.80 20.28
CA LYS A 50 -13.66 -22.23 19.12
C LYS A 50 -13.37 -20.74 18.93
N ASN A 51 -13.17 -20.01 20.02
CA ASN A 51 -12.76 -18.60 19.97
C ASN A 51 -11.36 -18.44 19.40
N CYS A 52 -10.42 -19.33 19.70
CA CYS A 52 -9.08 -19.31 19.11
C CYS A 52 -9.09 -19.62 17.62
N GLU A 53 -9.98 -20.49 17.15
CA GLU A 53 -10.20 -20.69 15.71
C GLU A 53 -10.75 -19.43 15.05
N ASN A 54 -11.84 -18.88 15.60
CA ASN A 54 -12.50 -17.69 15.08
C ASN A 54 -11.56 -16.47 15.07
N LEU A 55 -10.73 -16.31 16.10
CA LEU A 55 -9.69 -15.29 16.19
C LEU A 55 -8.66 -15.43 15.06
N ARG A 56 -8.16 -16.64 14.79
CA ARG A 56 -7.19 -16.87 13.71
C ARG A 56 -7.79 -16.58 12.35
N VAL A 57 -9.03 -17.00 12.11
CA VAL A 57 -9.76 -16.68 10.88
C VAL A 57 -9.93 -15.16 10.74
N ALA A 58 -10.36 -14.47 11.80
CA ALA A 58 -10.49 -13.01 11.81
C ALA A 58 -9.16 -12.31 11.51
N GLY A 59 -8.06 -12.77 12.11
CA GLY A 59 -6.71 -12.25 11.87
C GLY A 59 -6.25 -12.43 10.41
N LEU A 60 -6.46 -13.62 9.84
CA LEU A 60 -6.12 -13.90 8.44
C LEU A 60 -6.96 -13.07 7.46
N GLU A 61 -8.25 -12.88 7.73
CA GLU A 61 -9.10 -12.01 6.92
C GLU A 61 -8.66 -10.54 6.99
N LEU A 62 -8.36 -10.02 8.19
CA LEU A 62 -7.83 -8.66 8.35
C LEU A 62 -6.51 -8.49 7.59
N GLN A 63 -5.62 -9.46 7.71
CA GLN A 63 -4.33 -9.44 7.02
C GLN A 63 -4.51 -9.35 5.51
N LYS A 64 -5.37 -10.19 4.92
CA LYS A 64 -5.69 -10.13 3.48
C LYS A 64 -6.29 -8.78 3.07
N GLU A 65 -7.17 -8.21 3.89
CA GLU A 65 -7.73 -6.88 3.62
C GLU A 65 -6.66 -5.78 3.64
N TYR A 66 -5.71 -5.86 4.57
CA TYR A 66 -4.59 -4.90 4.64
C TYR A 66 -3.62 -5.07 3.48
N GLU A 67 -3.31 -6.30 3.09
CA GLU A 67 -2.47 -6.62 1.94
C GLU A 67 -3.11 -6.09 0.65
N ALA A 68 -4.40 -6.35 0.42
CA ALA A 68 -5.12 -5.83 -0.74
C ALA A 68 -5.11 -4.28 -0.80
N LYS A 69 -5.33 -3.62 0.35
CA LYS A 69 -5.25 -2.14 0.43
C LYS A 69 -3.82 -1.63 0.24
N ALA A 70 -2.81 -2.37 0.66
CA ALA A 70 -1.41 -2.00 0.44
C ALA A 70 -1.02 -2.16 -1.03
N GLU A 71 -1.44 -3.24 -1.67
CA GLU A 71 -1.23 -3.49 -3.10
C GLU A 71 -1.92 -2.42 -3.96
N GLU A 72 -3.18 -2.08 -3.66
CA GLU A 72 -3.90 -1.02 -4.37
C GLU A 72 -3.18 0.33 -4.28
N ARG A 73 -2.70 0.71 -3.08
CA ARG A 73 -1.91 1.93 -2.87
C ARG A 73 -0.58 1.88 -3.64
N SER A 74 0.09 0.74 -3.62
CA SER A 74 1.34 0.53 -4.37
C SER A 74 1.13 0.69 -5.87
N ARG A 75 0.05 0.11 -6.41
CA ARG A 75 -0.33 0.22 -7.83
C ARG A 75 -0.60 1.66 -8.23
N LYS A 76 -1.41 2.39 -7.44
CA LYS A 76 -1.68 3.82 -7.70
C LYS A 76 -0.40 4.65 -7.70
N ALA A 77 0.45 4.45 -6.69
CA ALA A 77 1.73 5.16 -6.62
C ALA A 77 2.68 4.82 -7.77
N ALA A 78 2.67 3.58 -8.26
CA ALA A 78 3.45 3.17 -9.43
C ALA A 78 2.93 3.83 -10.72
N GLU A 79 1.62 3.91 -10.90
CA GLU A 79 0.98 4.58 -12.04
C GLU A 79 1.28 6.08 -12.05
N GLU A 80 1.14 6.76 -10.91
CA GLU A 80 1.47 8.17 -10.76
C GLU A 80 2.96 8.45 -11.03
N ARG A 81 3.86 7.62 -10.50
CA ARG A 81 5.30 7.73 -10.78
C ARG A 81 5.59 7.54 -12.26
N LYS A 82 4.97 6.55 -12.91
CA LYS A 82 5.15 6.32 -14.35
C LYS A 82 4.71 7.54 -15.15
N LYS A 83 3.52 8.08 -14.88
CA LYS A 83 3.02 9.28 -15.55
C LYS A 83 3.96 10.49 -15.35
N SER A 84 4.42 10.71 -14.12
CA SER A 84 5.36 11.79 -13.82
C SER A 84 6.69 11.64 -14.57
N MET A 85 7.21 10.41 -14.66
CA MET A 85 8.42 10.11 -15.42
C MET A 85 8.22 10.32 -16.92
N ASP A 86 7.10 9.85 -17.48
CA ASP A 86 6.77 10.04 -18.89
C ASP A 86 6.66 11.53 -19.25
N GLU A 87 6.02 12.33 -18.39
CA GLU A 87 5.93 13.79 -18.55
C GLU A 87 7.30 14.48 -18.46
N LEU A 88 8.16 14.05 -17.52
CA LEU A 88 9.50 14.60 -17.36
C LEU A 88 10.39 14.26 -18.57
N MET A 89 10.34 13.01 -19.03
CA MET A 89 11.07 12.56 -20.23
C MET A 89 10.62 13.31 -21.48
N ALA A 90 9.31 13.55 -21.64
CA ALA A 90 8.79 14.34 -22.75
C ALA A 90 9.29 15.80 -22.70
N LYS A 91 9.32 16.42 -21.52
CA LYS A 91 9.84 17.79 -21.32
C LYS A 91 11.33 17.88 -21.59
N GLU A 92 12.11 16.93 -21.10
CA GLU A 92 13.56 16.84 -21.35
C GLU A 92 13.85 16.65 -22.84
N LYS A 93 13.13 15.74 -23.51
CA LYS A 93 13.25 15.54 -24.96
C LYS A 93 12.95 16.82 -25.74
N ALA A 94 11.85 17.50 -25.44
CA ALA A 94 11.50 18.76 -26.09
C ALA A 94 12.55 19.87 -25.83
N ARG A 95 13.11 19.93 -24.62
CA ARG A 95 14.21 20.86 -24.28
C ARG A 95 15.47 20.55 -25.08
N HIS A 96 15.83 19.27 -25.18
CA HIS A 96 16.99 18.84 -25.94
C HIS A 96 16.84 19.16 -27.43
N GLU A 97 15.70 18.86 -28.03
CA GLU A 97 15.41 19.17 -29.43
C GLU A 97 15.47 20.68 -29.70
N LYS A 98 14.92 21.49 -28.79
CA LYS A 98 15.00 22.95 -28.87
C LYS A 98 16.45 23.44 -28.79
N SER A 99 17.23 22.93 -27.84
CA SER A 99 18.65 23.28 -27.67
C SER A 99 19.47 22.91 -28.91
N GLU A 100 19.23 21.74 -29.50
CA GLU A 100 19.88 21.33 -30.75
C GLU A 100 19.50 22.23 -31.92
N ALA A 101 18.23 22.57 -32.06
CA ALA A 101 17.75 23.48 -33.10
C ALA A 101 18.40 24.86 -32.96
N GLU A 102 18.45 25.41 -31.75
CA GLU A 102 19.12 26.68 -31.46
C GLU A 102 20.62 26.63 -31.75
N PHE A 103 21.30 25.54 -31.36
CA PHE A 103 22.71 25.35 -31.64
C PHE A 103 22.98 25.30 -33.15
N LYS A 104 22.19 24.50 -33.90
CA LYS A 104 22.28 24.41 -35.36
C LYS A 104 22.01 25.76 -36.03
N ALA A 105 21.02 26.51 -35.56
CA ALA A 105 20.72 27.85 -36.07
C ALA A 105 21.88 28.84 -35.83
N LYS A 106 22.46 28.84 -34.63
CA LYS A 106 23.64 29.67 -34.31
C LYS A 106 24.84 29.32 -35.19
N GLN A 107 25.09 28.04 -35.43
CA GLN A 107 26.18 27.59 -36.31
C GLN A 107 25.96 28.02 -37.76
N ARG A 108 24.73 27.91 -38.28
CA ARG A 108 24.38 28.39 -39.63
C ARG A 108 24.58 29.90 -39.77
N ALA A 109 24.05 30.69 -38.83
CA ALA A 109 24.22 32.15 -38.83
C ALA A 109 25.69 32.57 -38.69
N LYS A 110 26.52 31.79 -37.98
CA LYS A 110 27.97 32.02 -37.93
C LYS A 110 28.63 31.74 -39.28
N ALA A 111 28.32 30.59 -39.90
CA ALA A 111 28.87 30.22 -41.20
C ALA A 111 28.48 31.21 -42.32
N GLU A 112 27.24 31.70 -42.31
CA GLU A 112 26.74 32.71 -43.26
C GLU A 112 27.51 34.04 -43.11
N ARG A 113 27.67 34.53 -41.87
CA ARG A 113 28.48 35.74 -41.61
C ARG A 113 29.93 35.59 -42.04
N GLU A 114 30.55 34.44 -41.78
CA GLU A 114 31.92 34.16 -42.24
C GLU A 114 32.00 34.10 -43.78
N ALA A 115 30.98 33.56 -44.45
CA ALA A 115 30.92 33.53 -45.92
C ALA A 115 30.75 34.93 -46.52
N GLU A 116 29.86 35.76 -45.96
CA GLU A 116 29.70 37.17 -46.37
C GLU A 116 30.98 37.97 -46.17
N GLU A 117 31.66 37.81 -45.04
CA GLU A 117 32.93 38.50 -44.77
C GLU A 117 34.02 38.08 -45.77
N ARG A 118 34.11 36.79 -46.10
CA ARG A 118 35.03 36.29 -47.14
C ARG A 118 34.70 36.85 -48.51
N ALA A 119 33.42 36.94 -48.88
CA ALA A 119 33.00 37.49 -50.16
C ALA A 119 33.34 39.00 -50.28
N LYS A 120 33.12 39.78 -49.23
CA LYS A 120 33.51 41.20 -49.17
C LYS A 120 35.03 41.39 -49.34
N LYS A 121 35.82 40.62 -48.59
CA LYS A 121 37.30 40.66 -48.70
C LYS A 121 37.81 40.28 -50.10
N GLN A 122 37.10 39.42 -50.83
CA GLN A 122 37.46 39.06 -52.20
C GLN A 122 37.09 40.16 -53.21
N GLN A 123 35.97 40.87 -53.02
CA GLN A 123 35.60 42.02 -53.85
C GLN A 123 36.54 43.22 -53.65
N ASP A 124 37.01 43.47 -52.42
CA ASP A 124 37.90 44.61 -52.14
C ASP A 124 39.35 44.39 -52.63
N ASN A 125 39.71 43.17 -53.06
CA ASN A 125 41.05 42.80 -53.56
C ASN A 125 41.12 42.70 -55.10
N HIS A 126 40.09 43.16 -55.83
CA HIS A 126 40.06 43.22 -57.31
C HIS A 126 39.89 44.66 -57.78
#